data_AF-A0A2K6G5V2-F1
#
_entry.id   AF-A0A2K6G5V2-F1
#
_cell.length_a   1.000
_cell.length_b   1.000
_cell.length_c   1.000
_cell.angle_alpha   90.00
_cell.angle_beta   90.00
_cell.angle_gamma   90.00
#
_symmetry.space_group_name_H-M   'P 1'
#
loop_
_entity.id
_entity.type
_entity.pdbx_description
1 polymer ?
#
loop_
_entity_poly.entity_id
_entity_poly.type
_entity_poly.pdbx_seq_one_letter_code
_entity_poly.pdbx_strand_id
1 'polypeptide(L)'
;MERPPCLLLLLLPLLRVSAATPEPCEVDDEDVRCACNFSGSQPDWSEAFQCIASVEVEIRGGGHSLEPFLKRAEGYADPRQFADTVRALRVRRLSVGAARVPARLLMGVLRVLGYSRLKELTLEDLEVTGTTPPPPSLEATGPALSTLRLRNVSWATGGSWLAELQQWLKPGLKVLNIADAHSLAFACEQVRTFPALTTLDLSDNPGLGERGLTAALCPHKFPALQNLALRNTGMQTPRAVCAALAAAGVRPHRLDLSHNSLSATANPGAAECVWPSALNSLNLSFAGLEQVPKGLPAKLSVLDLSYNRLNRAPRPEELPKVDNLTLDGNPFLVPEASKPQEHSSSSVVPARAPSPLSVGMSGTLVLLLGVRAFV
;
A
#
# COMPACT_ATOMS: atom_id res chain seq x y z
N MET A 1 -52.54 -14.89 -38.34
CA MET A 1 -51.30 -15.27 -37.63
C MET A 1 -50.14 -14.82 -38.50
N GLU A 2 -49.80 -13.54 -38.41
CA GLU A 2 -48.69 -12.98 -39.18
C GLU A 2 -47.39 -13.20 -38.41
N ARG A 3 -46.44 -13.88 -39.07
CA ARG A 3 -45.13 -14.20 -38.53
C ARG A 3 -44.32 -12.90 -38.41
N PRO A 4 -43.67 -12.62 -37.27
CA PRO A 4 -42.82 -11.44 -37.15
C PRO A 4 -41.63 -11.56 -38.13
N PRO A 5 -41.12 -10.43 -38.65
CA PRO A 5 -40.21 -10.45 -39.79
C PRO A 5 -38.83 -10.97 -39.36
N CYS A 6 -38.32 -11.93 -40.13
CA CYS A 6 -36.95 -12.47 -40.08
C CYS A 6 -35.83 -11.41 -40.17
N LEU A 7 -36.15 -10.13 -40.36
CA LEU A 7 -35.16 -9.04 -40.37
C LEU A 7 -34.49 -8.84 -39.00
N LEU A 8 -35.20 -9.06 -37.88
CA LEU A 8 -34.58 -8.95 -36.55
C LEU A 8 -33.57 -10.08 -36.28
N LEU A 9 -33.78 -11.26 -36.89
CA LEU A 9 -32.88 -12.42 -36.79
C LEU A 9 -31.64 -12.30 -37.68
N LEU A 10 -31.70 -11.45 -38.71
CA LEU A 10 -30.55 -11.11 -39.57
C LEU A 10 -29.63 -10.04 -38.97
N LEU A 11 -30.06 -9.36 -37.88
CA LEU A 11 -29.24 -8.41 -37.13
C LEU A 11 -28.52 -9.05 -35.93
N LEU A 12 -28.97 -10.22 -35.48
CA LEU A 12 -28.32 -11.01 -34.42
C LEU A 12 -26.89 -11.50 -34.73
N PRO A 13 -26.46 -11.75 -35.99
CA PRO A 13 -25.06 -12.06 -36.28
C PRO A 13 -24.16 -10.82 -36.39
N LEU A 14 -24.71 -9.60 -36.49
CA LEU A 14 -23.94 -8.35 -36.38
C LEU A 14 -23.64 -7.99 -34.91
N LEU A 15 -24.36 -8.59 -33.96
CA LEU A 15 -24.07 -8.56 -32.53
C LEU A 15 -23.13 -9.67 -32.07
N ARG A 16 -22.48 -10.38 -33.01
CA ARG A 16 -21.17 -10.99 -32.71
C ARG A 16 -20.17 -9.85 -32.57
N VAL A 17 -20.24 -9.22 -31.41
CA VAL A 17 -19.11 -8.62 -30.73
C VAL A 17 -17.98 -9.62 -30.93
N SER A 18 -17.10 -9.32 -31.89
CA SER A 18 -15.74 -9.80 -31.85
C SER A 18 -15.35 -9.62 -30.39
N ALA A 19 -14.86 -10.66 -29.72
CA ALA A 19 -14.16 -10.46 -28.47
C ALA A 19 -13.00 -9.51 -28.84
N ALA A 20 -13.29 -8.21 -28.81
CA ALA A 20 -12.35 -7.17 -29.07
C ALA A 20 -11.31 -7.43 -28.01
N THR A 21 -10.09 -7.67 -28.43
CA THR A 21 -8.96 -7.42 -27.54
C THR A 21 -9.26 -6.04 -26.96
N PRO A 22 -9.44 -5.91 -25.63
CA PRO A 22 -9.80 -4.64 -25.03
C PRO A 22 -8.85 -3.59 -25.57
N GLU A 23 -9.38 -2.45 -26.00
CA GLU A 23 -8.51 -1.35 -26.40
C GLU A 23 -7.54 -1.08 -25.24
N PRO A 24 -6.24 -0.90 -25.52
CA PRO A 24 -5.25 -0.85 -24.47
C PRO A 24 -5.45 0.34 -23.53
N CYS A 25 -6.26 1.34 -23.90
CA CYS A 25 -6.69 2.44 -23.05
C CYS A 25 -8.21 2.61 -23.13
N GLU A 26 -8.86 2.77 -21.99
CA GLU A 26 -10.28 3.04 -21.86
C GLU A 26 -10.48 4.37 -21.13
N VAL A 27 -11.26 5.27 -21.72
CA VAL A 27 -11.66 6.56 -21.13
C VAL A 27 -13.10 6.43 -20.65
N ASP A 28 -13.40 6.91 -19.45
CA ASP A 28 -14.77 6.95 -18.94
C ASP A 28 -15.65 7.95 -19.69
N ASP A 29 -16.97 7.78 -19.59
CA ASP A 29 -17.96 8.58 -20.34
C ASP A 29 -17.89 10.10 -20.04
N GLU A 30 -17.26 10.50 -18.95
CA GLU A 30 -17.10 11.90 -18.53
C GLU A 30 -15.70 12.49 -18.84
N ASP A 31 -14.82 11.74 -19.50
CA ASP A 31 -13.42 12.09 -19.75
C ASP A 31 -12.65 12.45 -18.45
N VAL A 32 -13.04 11.89 -17.31
CA VAL A 32 -12.43 12.11 -16.00
C VAL A 32 -11.31 11.12 -15.77
N ARG A 33 -11.56 9.83 -16.01
CA ARG A 33 -10.62 8.73 -15.77
C ARG A 33 -10.25 8.04 -17.07
N CYS A 34 -8.95 7.82 -17.27
CA CYS A 34 -8.42 6.96 -18.30
C CYS A 34 -7.57 5.86 -17.69
N ALA A 35 -7.80 4.61 -18.09
CA ALA A 35 -7.02 3.47 -17.65
C ALA A 35 -6.41 2.77 -18.86
N CYS A 36 -5.08 2.66 -18.87
CA CYS A 36 -4.34 1.94 -19.89
C CYS A 36 -3.70 0.67 -19.33
N ASN A 37 -3.87 -0.44 -20.04
CA ASN A 37 -3.21 -1.71 -19.77
C ASN A 37 -2.40 -2.19 -20.98
N PHE A 38 -1.08 -2.09 -20.85
CA PHE A 38 -0.11 -2.46 -21.86
C PHE A 38 0.51 -3.85 -21.61
N SER A 39 -0.31 -4.83 -21.24
CA SER A 39 0.14 -6.22 -20.98
C SER A 39 0.29 -7.10 -22.23
N GLY A 40 -0.04 -6.58 -23.41
CA GLY A 40 0.17 -7.28 -24.69
C GLY A 40 1.65 -7.44 -24.99
N SER A 41 2.03 -8.52 -25.68
CA SER A 41 3.44 -8.86 -25.96
C SER A 41 4.24 -7.76 -26.68
N GLN A 42 3.58 -6.98 -27.53
CA GLN A 42 4.10 -5.78 -28.19
C GLN A 42 3.08 -4.65 -28.02
N PRO A 43 3.13 -3.91 -26.89
CA PRO A 43 2.14 -2.88 -26.61
C PRO A 43 2.38 -1.64 -27.48
N ASP A 44 1.29 -1.10 -28.03
CA ASP A 44 1.31 0.21 -28.69
C ASP A 44 1.08 1.32 -27.66
N TRP A 45 2.18 1.89 -27.18
CA TRP A 45 2.16 2.97 -26.20
C TRP A 45 1.57 4.28 -26.73
N SER A 46 1.38 4.43 -28.05
CA SER A 46 0.77 5.63 -28.63
C SER A 46 -0.71 5.76 -28.28
N GLU A 47 -1.37 4.65 -27.95
CA GLU A 47 -2.77 4.66 -27.50
C GLU A 47 -2.95 5.43 -26.18
N ALA A 48 -1.88 5.67 -25.41
CA ALA A 48 -1.92 6.56 -24.24
C ALA A 48 -2.32 8.01 -24.58
N PHE A 49 -2.24 8.44 -25.85
CA PHE A 49 -2.71 9.76 -26.27
C PHE A 49 -4.22 9.93 -26.14
N GLN A 50 -4.99 8.84 -26.07
CA GLN A 50 -6.42 8.90 -25.77
C GLN A 50 -6.70 9.53 -24.40
N CYS A 51 -5.80 9.33 -23.42
CA CYS A 51 -5.93 9.87 -22.06
C CYS A 51 -5.61 11.37 -21.93
N ILE A 52 -5.31 12.10 -23.02
CA ILE A 52 -4.75 13.47 -22.93
C ILE A 52 -5.72 14.46 -22.27
N ALA A 53 -7.03 14.22 -22.40
CA ALA A 53 -8.09 15.05 -21.85
C ALA A 53 -8.43 14.70 -20.39
N SER A 54 -7.95 13.57 -19.88
CA SER A 54 -8.36 13.00 -18.59
C SER A 54 -7.68 13.66 -17.39
N VAL A 55 -8.39 13.68 -16.26
CA VAL A 55 -7.91 14.24 -14.99
C VAL A 55 -7.17 13.19 -14.17
N GLU A 56 -7.61 11.94 -14.25
CA GLU A 56 -7.03 10.78 -13.61
C GLU A 56 -6.57 9.79 -14.68
N VAL A 57 -5.29 9.42 -14.62
CA VAL A 57 -4.69 8.51 -15.59
C VAL A 57 -4.01 7.37 -14.86
N GLU A 58 -4.37 6.14 -15.20
CA GLU A 58 -3.71 4.91 -14.74
C GLU A 58 -3.01 4.23 -15.90
N ILE A 59 -1.73 3.90 -15.76
CA ILE A 59 -0.94 3.21 -16.76
C ILE A 59 -0.32 1.95 -16.14
N ARG A 60 -0.75 0.78 -16.60
CA ARG A 60 -0.17 -0.52 -16.25
C ARG A 60 0.71 -1.01 -17.39
N GLY A 61 2.00 -1.22 -17.12
CA GLY A 61 2.99 -1.61 -18.10
C GLY A 61 3.16 -3.13 -18.30
N GLY A 62 2.28 -3.97 -17.73
CA GLY A 62 2.27 -5.42 -17.97
C GLY A 62 3.51 -6.22 -17.54
N GLY A 63 4.40 -5.64 -16.72
CA GLY A 63 5.70 -6.21 -16.36
C GLY A 63 6.79 -5.99 -17.42
N HIS A 64 6.52 -5.23 -18.47
CA HIS A 64 7.49 -4.96 -19.53
C HIS A 64 8.71 -4.17 -19.02
N SER A 65 9.87 -4.45 -19.61
CA SER A 65 11.08 -3.64 -19.40
C SER A 65 11.04 -2.40 -20.29
N LEU A 66 11.18 -1.23 -19.67
CA LEU A 66 11.24 0.06 -20.36
C LEU A 66 12.68 0.49 -20.73
N GLU A 67 13.67 -0.38 -20.56
CA GLU A 67 15.06 -0.15 -21.00
C GLU A 67 15.19 0.29 -22.47
N PRO A 68 14.43 -0.26 -23.45
CA PRO A 68 14.50 0.19 -24.84
C PRO A 68 14.20 1.67 -25.04
N PHE A 69 13.43 2.30 -24.12
CA PHE A 69 13.09 3.72 -24.20
C PHE A 69 14.23 4.65 -23.79
N LEU A 70 15.30 4.15 -23.16
CA LEU A 70 16.45 4.99 -22.76
C LEU A 70 17.09 5.68 -23.96
N LYS A 71 17.33 4.94 -25.05
CA LYS A 71 17.91 5.49 -26.29
C LYS A 71 17.04 6.59 -26.90
N ARG A 72 15.72 6.46 -26.78
CA ARG A 72 14.76 7.45 -27.27
C ARG A 72 14.72 8.68 -26.35
N ALA A 73 14.81 8.47 -25.04
CA ALA A 73 14.83 9.54 -24.03
C ALA A 73 16.11 10.38 -24.09
N GLU A 74 17.26 9.80 -24.45
CA GLU A 74 18.52 10.52 -24.68
C GLU A 74 18.41 11.56 -25.82
N GLY A 75 17.56 11.31 -26.82
CA GLY A 75 17.25 12.27 -27.89
C GLY A 75 16.37 13.45 -27.45
N TYR A 76 15.68 13.35 -26.31
CA TYR A 76 14.81 14.40 -25.75
C TYR A 76 15.50 15.18 -24.63
N ALA A 77 16.75 15.56 -24.85
CA ALA A 77 17.64 16.12 -23.83
C ALA A 77 17.14 17.46 -23.21
N ASP A 78 16.35 18.25 -23.94
CA ASP A 78 15.74 19.48 -23.42
C ASP A 78 14.22 19.34 -23.19
N PRO A 79 13.78 19.13 -21.94
CA PRO A 79 12.35 18.99 -21.63
C PRO A 79 11.56 20.29 -21.82
N ARG A 80 12.21 21.45 -22.04
CA ARG A 80 11.51 22.71 -22.35
C ARG A 80 10.72 22.65 -23.65
N GLN A 81 11.12 21.80 -24.60
CA GLN A 81 10.42 21.63 -25.87
C GLN A 81 8.99 21.12 -25.69
N PHE A 82 8.71 20.38 -24.61
CA PHE A 82 7.39 19.82 -24.31
C PHE A 82 6.64 20.59 -23.22
N ALA A 83 7.22 21.67 -22.69
CA ALA A 83 6.70 22.34 -21.50
C ALA A 83 5.27 22.87 -21.69
N ASP A 84 4.96 23.48 -22.85
CA ASP A 84 3.63 24.04 -23.11
C ASP A 84 2.58 22.94 -23.32
N THR A 85 2.94 21.87 -24.04
CA THR A 85 2.08 20.68 -24.20
C THR A 85 1.78 20.04 -22.85
N VAL A 86 2.79 19.81 -22.02
CA VAL A 86 2.64 19.16 -20.71
C VAL A 86 1.89 20.06 -19.73
N ARG A 87 2.04 21.38 -19.83
CA ARG A 87 1.28 22.36 -19.03
C ARG A 87 -0.19 22.38 -19.39
N ALA A 88 -0.54 22.10 -20.65
CA ALA A 88 -1.92 22.03 -21.12
C ALA A 88 -2.66 20.77 -20.64
N LEU A 89 -1.94 19.72 -20.23
CA LEU A 89 -2.56 18.48 -19.75
C LEU A 89 -3.46 18.71 -18.53
N ARG A 90 -4.62 18.04 -18.56
CA ARG A 90 -5.62 18.09 -17.47
C ARG A 90 -5.29 17.17 -16.30
N VAL A 91 -4.34 16.25 -16.47
CA VAL A 91 -3.95 15.28 -15.44
C VAL A 91 -3.61 15.95 -14.11
N ARG A 92 -4.22 15.44 -13.04
CA ARG A 92 -3.98 15.83 -11.65
C ARG A 92 -3.60 14.63 -10.78
N ARG A 93 -4.07 13.44 -11.15
CA ARG A 93 -3.73 12.16 -10.51
C ARG A 93 -3.17 11.22 -11.57
N LEU A 94 -1.96 10.71 -11.32
CA LEU A 94 -1.28 9.77 -12.20
C LEU A 94 -0.88 8.53 -11.40
N SER A 95 -1.29 7.37 -11.88
CA SER A 95 -0.87 6.06 -11.37
C SER A 95 -0.08 5.36 -12.45
N VAL A 96 1.14 4.92 -12.12
CA VAL A 96 1.99 4.15 -13.04
C VAL A 96 2.43 2.88 -12.33
N GLY A 97 2.23 1.73 -12.97
CA GLY A 97 2.61 0.48 -12.34
C GLY A 97 2.86 -0.69 -13.25
N ALA A 98 3.22 -1.82 -12.63
CA ALA A 98 3.53 -3.08 -13.28
C ALA A 98 4.57 -2.92 -14.40
N ALA A 99 5.79 -2.46 -14.09
CA ALA A 99 6.84 -2.28 -15.08
C ALA A 99 8.25 -2.33 -14.48
N ARG A 100 9.23 -2.72 -15.28
CA ARG A 100 10.66 -2.54 -14.95
C ARG A 100 11.15 -1.25 -15.59
N VAL A 101 11.52 -0.27 -14.76
CA VAL A 101 11.77 1.10 -15.20
C VAL A 101 13.20 1.52 -14.83
N PRO A 102 14.05 1.89 -15.81
CA PRO A 102 15.35 2.46 -15.50
C PRO A 102 15.22 3.77 -14.70
N ALA A 103 16.00 3.93 -13.63
CA ALA A 103 15.99 5.12 -12.77
C ALA A 103 16.16 6.42 -13.57
N ARG A 104 17.04 6.42 -14.58
CA ARG A 104 17.25 7.56 -15.49
C ARG A 104 15.96 7.95 -16.24
N LEU A 105 15.20 6.97 -16.71
CA LEU A 105 13.94 7.21 -17.41
C LEU A 105 12.90 7.77 -16.44
N LEU A 106 12.76 7.17 -15.25
CA LEU A 106 11.83 7.64 -14.22
C LEU A 106 12.12 9.09 -13.82
N MET A 107 13.38 9.45 -13.57
CA MET A 107 13.76 10.82 -13.24
C MET A 107 13.55 11.79 -14.41
N GLY A 108 13.79 11.35 -15.64
CA GLY A 108 13.46 12.11 -16.85
C GLY A 108 11.97 12.43 -16.94
N VAL A 109 11.11 11.45 -16.68
CA VAL A 109 9.65 11.63 -16.64
C VAL A 109 9.23 12.57 -15.51
N LEU A 110 9.77 12.41 -14.30
CA LEU A 110 9.50 13.33 -13.20
C LEU A 110 9.87 14.78 -13.57
N ARG A 111 11.01 14.99 -14.24
CA ARG A 111 11.43 16.31 -14.72
C ARG A 111 10.42 16.91 -15.71
N VAL A 112 9.91 16.11 -16.65
CA VAL A 112 8.89 16.56 -17.62
C VAL A 112 7.58 16.88 -16.89
N LEU A 113 7.15 16.02 -15.97
CA LEU A 113 5.96 16.26 -15.14
C LEU A 113 6.10 17.49 -14.23
N GLY A 114 7.31 18.00 -14.01
CA GLY A 114 7.57 19.29 -13.36
C GLY A 114 6.88 20.49 -14.02
N TYR A 115 6.59 20.42 -15.32
CA TYR A 115 5.85 21.46 -16.06
C TYR A 115 4.33 21.29 -15.99
N SER A 116 3.87 20.11 -15.56
CA SER A 116 2.45 19.79 -15.44
C SER A 116 1.83 20.40 -14.17
N ARG A 117 0.52 20.25 -14.03
CA ARG A 117 -0.21 20.60 -12.80
C ARG A 117 -0.52 19.38 -11.93
N LEU A 118 0.23 18.28 -12.10
CA LEU A 118 0.07 17.04 -11.35
C LEU A 118 0.15 17.30 -9.84
N LYS A 119 -0.76 16.68 -9.08
CA LYS A 119 -0.85 16.80 -7.62
C LYS A 119 -0.63 15.47 -6.92
N GLU A 120 -1.06 14.38 -7.51
CA GLU A 120 -0.95 13.05 -6.91
C GLU A 120 -0.23 12.11 -7.87
N LEU A 121 0.78 11.42 -7.35
CA LEU A 121 1.52 10.40 -8.07
C LEU A 121 1.47 9.09 -7.27
N THR A 122 1.07 8.02 -7.93
CA THR A 122 1.13 6.65 -7.41
C THR A 122 2.08 5.84 -8.28
N LEU A 123 3.07 5.21 -7.64
CA LEU A 123 3.94 4.21 -8.27
C LEU A 123 3.64 2.85 -7.63
N GLU A 124 3.30 1.86 -8.43
CA GLU A 124 2.84 0.56 -7.94
C GLU A 124 3.48 -0.60 -8.71
N ASP A 125 3.97 -1.63 -8.03
CA ASP A 125 4.56 -2.82 -8.69
C ASP A 125 5.67 -2.46 -9.70
N LEU A 126 6.60 -1.61 -9.28
CA LEU A 126 7.71 -1.14 -10.11
C LEU A 126 9.05 -1.72 -9.66
N GLU A 127 9.86 -2.15 -10.63
CA GLU A 127 11.27 -2.48 -10.42
C GLU A 127 12.14 -1.36 -10.99
N VAL A 128 12.66 -0.48 -10.13
CA VAL A 128 13.51 0.65 -10.53
C VAL A 128 14.96 0.21 -10.64
N THR A 129 15.48 0.13 -11.86
CA THR A 129 16.82 -0.41 -12.16
C THR A 129 17.88 0.68 -12.39
N GLY A 130 19.14 0.33 -12.14
CA GLY A 130 20.27 1.24 -12.35
C GLY A 130 20.37 2.37 -11.31
N THR A 131 21.26 3.32 -11.55
CA THR A 131 21.54 4.41 -10.61
C THR A 131 20.73 5.67 -10.94
N THR A 132 20.26 6.34 -9.89
CA THR A 132 19.58 7.63 -10.00
C THR A 132 20.60 8.71 -10.33
N PRO A 133 20.48 9.43 -11.46
CA PRO A 133 21.35 10.56 -11.74
C PRO A 133 21.03 11.72 -10.80
N PRO A 134 22.01 12.56 -10.42
CA PRO A 134 21.73 13.80 -9.72
C PRO A 134 20.91 14.76 -10.62
N PRO A 135 20.06 15.63 -10.04
CA PRO A 135 19.32 16.61 -10.81
C PRO A 135 20.28 17.60 -11.51
N PRO A 136 19.94 18.09 -12.71
CA PRO A 136 20.81 18.96 -13.51
C PRO A 136 20.98 20.37 -12.95
N SER A 137 20.11 20.77 -12.02
CA SER A 137 20.15 22.06 -11.31
C SER A 137 19.93 21.83 -9.82
N LEU A 138 20.38 22.77 -8.99
CA LEU A 138 20.16 22.74 -7.55
C LEU A 138 18.68 22.92 -7.16
N GLU A 139 17.86 23.50 -8.04
CA GLU A 139 16.42 23.62 -7.85
C GLU A 139 15.66 22.34 -8.23
N ALA A 140 14.67 21.97 -7.43
CA ALA A 140 13.83 20.80 -7.64
C ALA A 140 13.03 20.92 -8.94
N THR A 141 13.35 20.07 -9.92
CA THR A 141 12.79 20.11 -11.28
C THR A 141 11.55 19.24 -11.50
N GLY A 142 11.15 18.41 -10.53
CA GLY A 142 9.98 17.55 -10.69
C GLY A 142 8.65 18.18 -10.25
N PRO A 143 7.56 17.38 -10.22
CA PRO A 143 6.21 17.87 -10.02
C PRO A 143 5.97 18.46 -8.61
N ALA A 144 5.05 19.43 -8.54
CA ALA A 144 4.58 20.04 -7.29
C ALA A 144 3.50 19.16 -6.61
N LEU A 145 3.89 17.96 -6.21
CA LEU A 145 2.99 16.97 -5.62
C LEU A 145 2.48 17.39 -4.24
N SER A 146 1.20 17.15 -3.97
CA SER A 146 0.63 17.10 -2.63
C SER A 146 0.67 15.70 -2.04
N THR A 147 0.54 14.66 -2.87
CA THR A 147 0.47 13.26 -2.45
C THR A 147 1.38 12.39 -3.30
N LEU A 148 2.18 11.55 -2.64
CA LEU A 148 2.99 10.51 -3.27
C LEU A 148 2.66 9.17 -2.60
N ARG A 149 2.34 8.17 -3.42
CA ARG A 149 2.04 6.80 -2.96
C ARG A 149 2.98 5.84 -3.66
N LEU A 150 3.60 4.96 -2.88
CA LEU A 150 4.51 3.93 -3.36
C LEU A 150 4.01 2.59 -2.81
N ARG A 151 3.68 1.63 -3.67
CA ARG A 151 3.32 0.27 -3.26
C ARG A 151 4.17 -0.73 -4.03
N ASN A 152 4.87 -1.63 -3.33
CA ASN A 152 5.68 -2.68 -3.96
C ASN A 152 6.65 -2.12 -5.02
N VAL A 153 7.40 -1.07 -4.64
CA VAL A 153 8.42 -0.44 -5.49
C VAL A 153 9.80 -0.83 -4.98
N SER A 154 10.60 -1.47 -5.84
CA SER A 154 11.98 -1.82 -5.53
C SER A 154 12.96 -0.86 -6.20
N TRP A 155 14.10 -0.62 -5.53
CA TRP A 155 15.12 0.32 -5.96
C TRP A 155 16.49 -0.33 -5.87
N ALA A 156 17.36 -0.09 -6.86
CA ALA A 156 18.72 -0.61 -6.86
C ALA A 156 19.59 -0.04 -5.71
N THR A 157 19.27 1.16 -5.20
CA THR A 157 20.11 1.91 -4.26
C THR A 157 19.82 1.61 -2.78
N GLY A 158 18.97 0.60 -2.49
CA GLY A 158 18.68 0.18 -1.12
C GLY A 158 18.20 1.35 -0.26
N GLY A 159 18.74 1.51 0.96
CA GLY A 159 18.31 2.54 1.92
C GLY A 159 18.45 4.01 1.49
N SER A 160 19.13 4.30 0.37
CA SER A 160 19.31 5.67 -0.14
C SER A 160 18.17 6.15 -1.05
N TRP A 161 17.26 5.25 -1.47
CA TRP A 161 16.26 5.54 -2.51
C TRP A 161 15.40 6.77 -2.19
N LEU A 162 15.00 6.95 -0.92
CA LEU A 162 14.14 8.06 -0.52
C LEU A 162 14.87 9.41 -0.66
N ALA A 163 16.14 9.46 -0.27
CA ALA A 163 16.96 10.66 -0.38
C ALA A 163 17.24 11.02 -1.85
N GLU A 164 17.46 10.02 -2.71
CA GLU A 164 17.62 10.21 -4.14
C GLU A 164 16.33 10.72 -4.79
N LEU A 165 15.20 10.08 -4.52
CA LEU A 165 13.90 10.51 -5.04
C LEU A 165 13.55 11.93 -4.59
N GLN A 166 13.83 12.26 -3.33
CA GLN A 166 13.54 13.59 -2.77
C GLN A 166 14.25 14.73 -3.50
N GLN A 167 15.39 14.49 -4.15
CA GLN A 167 16.08 15.51 -4.97
C GLN A 167 15.26 15.96 -6.18
N TRP A 168 14.32 15.13 -6.62
CA TRP A 168 13.45 15.38 -7.76
C TRP A 168 12.06 15.88 -7.34
N LEU A 169 11.76 15.96 -6.05
CA LEU A 169 10.46 16.41 -5.53
C LEU A 169 10.53 17.86 -5.04
N LYS A 170 9.48 18.63 -5.31
CA LYS A 170 9.30 19.96 -4.70
C LYS A 170 8.94 19.81 -3.21
N PRO A 171 9.25 20.79 -2.35
CA PRO A 171 9.12 20.66 -0.89
C PRO A 171 7.66 20.65 -0.37
N GLY A 172 6.67 20.83 -1.24
CA GLY A 172 5.25 20.98 -0.88
C GLY A 172 4.48 19.67 -0.62
N LEU A 173 5.17 18.53 -0.53
CA LEU A 173 4.55 17.22 -0.31
C LEU A 173 3.85 17.18 1.06
N LYS A 174 2.55 16.83 1.06
CA LYS A 174 1.71 16.78 2.27
C LYS A 174 1.44 15.36 2.76
N VAL A 175 1.33 14.42 1.83
CA VAL A 175 1.02 13.00 2.12
C VAL A 175 2.05 12.12 1.44
N LEU A 176 2.65 11.22 2.21
CA LEU A 176 3.55 10.18 1.74
C LEU A 176 3.02 8.85 2.24
N ASN A 177 2.69 7.95 1.32
CA ASN A 177 2.30 6.58 1.61
C ASN A 177 3.33 5.63 1.01
N ILE A 178 3.83 4.70 1.81
CA ILE A 178 4.81 3.69 1.40
C ILE A 178 4.32 2.34 1.93
N ALA A 179 3.96 1.42 1.03
CA ALA A 179 3.46 0.08 1.31
C ALA A 179 4.30 -0.97 0.58
N ASP A 180 4.40 -2.17 1.16
CA ASP A 180 5.17 -3.31 0.61
C ASP A 180 6.60 -2.92 0.17
N ALA A 181 7.27 -2.08 0.94
CA ALA A 181 8.61 -1.65 0.60
C ALA A 181 9.63 -2.76 0.91
N HIS A 182 10.59 -2.96 0.00
CA HIS A 182 11.68 -3.90 0.22
C HIS A 182 12.58 -3.49 1.41
N SER A 183 12.77 -2.18 1.61
CA SER A 183 13.49 -1.64 2.77
C SER A 183 13.01 -0.24 3.11
N LEU A 184 12.78 -0.02 4.41
CA LEU A 184 12.49 1.28 5.04
C LEU A 184 13.63 1.74 5.96
N ALA A 185 14.80 1.09 5.89
CA ALA A 185 15.99 1.51 6.61
C ALA A 185 16.67 2.66 5.86
N PHE A 186 16.17 3.88 6.07
CA PHE A 186 16.64 5.05 5.33
C PHE A 186 18.02 5.51 5.77
N ALA A 187 18.83 5.98 4.81
CA ALA A 187 20.06 6.73 5.08
C ALA A 187 19.69 8.15 5.57
N CYS A 188 19.27 8.28 6.84
CA CYS A 188 18.66 9.50 7.38
C CYS A 188 19.55 10.77 7.31
N GLU A 189 20.86 10.60 7.26
CA GLU A 189 21.82 11.71 7.03
C GLU A 189 21.62 12.36 5.66
N GLN A 190 21.23 11.59 4.65
CA GLN A 190 21.02 12.05 3.27
C GLN A 190 19.59 12.56 3.03
N VAL A 191 18.62 12.09 3.83
CA VAL A 191 17.23 12.52 3.75
C VAL A 191 17.13 14.00 4.15
N ARG A 192 16.53 14.82 3.30
CA ARG A 192 16.26 16.24 3.61
C ARG A 192 14.95 16.36 4.39
N THR A 193 14.75 17.49 5.05
CA THR A 193 13.50 17.74 5.77
C THR A 193 12.31 17.78 4.80
N PHE A 194 11.19 17.19 5.20
CA PHE A 194 9.90 17.33 4.53
C PHE A 194 9.07 18.39 5.27
N PRO A 195 9.12 19.67 4.84
CA PRO A 195 8.58 20.78 5.64
C PRO A 195 7.06 20.80 5.71
N ALA A 196 6.37 20.29 4.68
CA ALA A 196 4.91 20.32 4.57
C ALA A 196 4.23 18.97 4.82
N LEU A 197 4.99 17.92 5.15
CA LEU A 197 4.46 16.56 5.28
C LEU A 197 3.63 16.44 6.55
N THR A 198 2.32 16.33 6.37
CA THR A 198 1.33 16.22 7.46
C THR A 198 0.90 14.79 7.71
N THR A 199 0.99 13.92 6.69
CA THR A 199 0.58 12.52 6.78
C THR A 199 1.69 11.62 6.25
N LEU A 200 2.13 10.70 7.10
CA LEU A 200 3.05 9.62 6.75
C LEU A 200 2.32 8.31 7.02
N ASP A 201 2.13 7.53 5.97
CA ASP A 201 1.48 6.23 6.03
C ASP A 201 2.50 5.16 5.62
N LEU A 202 2.93 4.37 6.60
CA LEU A 202 3.82 3.22 6.39
C LEU A 202 3.06 1.90 6.56
N SER A 203 1.73 1.92 6.39
CA SER A 203 0.91 0.72 6.50
C SER A 203 1.31 -0.34 5.46
N ASP A 204 0.98 -1.59 5.74
CA ASP A 204 1.31 -2.74 4.89
C ASP A 204 2.82 -2.93 4.70
N ASN A 205 3.56 -2.84 5.80
CA ASN A 205 4.98 -3.21 5.83
C ASN A 205 5.21 -4.18 7.00
N PRO A 206 4.76 -5.45 6.90
CA PRO A 206 4.72 -6.37 8.04
C PRO A 206 6.12 -6.66 8.65
N GLY A 207 7.19 -6.47 7.86
CA GLY A 207 8.57 -6.60 8.32
C GLY A 207 9.20 -5.35 8.96
N LEU A 208 8.46 -4.23 9.09
CA LEU A 208 8.99 -2.98 9.64
C LEU A 208 9.38 -3.14 11.11
N GLY A 209 8.41 -3.53 11.96
CA GLY A 209 8.58 -3.69 13.39
C GLY A 209 9.16 -2.46 14.12
N GLU A 210 9.41 -2.60 15.41
CA GLU A 210 9.79 -1.47 16.27
C GLU A 210 11.20 -0.93 15.94
N ARG A 211 12.14 -1.81 15.60
CA ARG A 211 13.51 -1.43 15.20
C ARG A 211 13.52 -0.74 13.84
N GLY A 212 12.79 -1.27 12.86
CA GLY A 212 12.69 -0.66 11.54
C GLY A 212 11.97 0.68 11.60
N LEU A 213 10.97 0.84 12.47
CA LEU A 213 10.32 2.15 12.68
C LEU A 213 11.32 3.23 13.12
N THR A 214 12.23 2.89 14.02
CA THR A 214 13.30 3.80 14.46
C THR A 214 14.22 4.20 13.30
N ALA A 215 14.48 3.29 12.36
CA ALA A 215 15.26 3.57 11.16
C ALA A 215 14.49 4.33 10.06
N ALA A 216 13.16 4.17 10.02
CA ALA A 216 12.29 4.84 9.04
C ALA A 216 11.96 6.29 9.47
N LEU A 217 11.77 6.53 10.76
CA LEU A 217 11.50 7.86 11.31
C LEU A 217 12.79 8.64 11.50
N CYS A 218 13.33 9.17 10.41
CA CYS A 218 14.54 9.99 10.45
C CYS A 218 14.39 11.21 11.40
N PRO A 219 15.32 11.37 12.36
CA PRO A 219 15.24 12.44 13.37
C PRO A 219 15.08 13.83 12.74
N HIS A 220 14.10 14.58 13.23
CA HIS A 220 13.81 15.96 12.82
C HIS A 220 13.46 16.19 11.33
N LYS A 221 13.29 15.13 10.52
CA LYS A 221 12.98 15.27 9.09
C LYS A 221 11.49 15.48 8.81
N PHE A 222 10.61 15.29 9.79
CA PHE A 222 9.15 15.37 9.64
C PHE A 222 8.50 16.39 10.62
N PRO A 223 8.88 17.68 10.57
CA PRO A 223 8.49 18.66 11.59
C PRO A 223 7.00 18.98 11.63
N ALA A 224 6.27 18.82 10.52
CA ALA A 224 4.85 19.15 10.40
C ALA A 224 3.93 17.93 10.52
N LEU A 225 4.45 16.77 10.93
CA LEU A 225 3.68 15.53 10.91
C LEU A 225 2.51 15.55 11.90
N GLN A 226 1.31 15.28 11.41
CA GLN A 226 0.07 15.26 12.18
C GLN A 226 -0.54 13.87 12.24
N ASN A 227 -0.52 13.12 11.14
CA ASN A 227 -1.09 11.78 11.04
C ASN A 227 0.02 10.78 10.74
N LEU A 228 0.16 9.77 11.60
CA LEU A 228 1.04 8.64 11.37
C LEU A 228 0.23 7.36 11.35
N ALA A 229 0.26 6.66 10.22
CA ALA A 229 -0.40 5.37 10.06
C ALA A 229 0.65 4.25 9.95
N LEU A 230 0.48 3.22 10.79
CA LEU A 230 1.38 2.08 10.91
C LEU A 230 0.55 0.77 10.92
N ARG A 231 -0.48 0.67 10.07
CA ARG A 231 -1.34 -0.53 10.05
C ARG A 231 -0.59 -1.72 9.49
N ASN A 232 -0.74 -2.90 10.09
CA ASN A 232 -0.08 -4.11 9.60
C ASN A 232 1.45 -3.92 9.36
N THR A 233 2.14 -3.41 10.39
CA THR A 233 3.59 -3.12 10.32
C THR A 233 4.44 -3.99 11.24
N GLY A 234 3.83 -5.02 11.85
CA GLY A 234 4.52 -5.90 12.79
C GLY A 234 4.87 -5.20 14.11
N MET A 235 4.18 -4.12 14.48
CA MET A 235 4.32 -3.52 15.81
C MET A 235 3.81 -4.50 16.86
N GLN A 236 4.50 -4.57 18.00
CA GLN A 236 4.13 -5.48 19.08
C GLN A 236 3.57 -4.74 20.28
N THR A 237 4.10 -3.56 20.60
CA THR A 237 3.63 -2.79 21.77
C THR A 237 3.48 -1.29 21.48
N PRO A 238 2.41 -0.63 21.96
CA PRO A 238 2.29 0.83 21.87
C PRO A 238 3.46 1.57 22.54
N ARG A 239 4.04 1.01 23.62
CA ARG A 239 5.16 1.61 24.35
C ARG A 239 6.43 1.71 23.50
N ALA A 240 6.75 0.70 22.72
CA ALA A 240 7.91 0.76 21.83
C ALA A 240 7.71 1.76 20.68
N VAL A 241 6.49 1.85 20.15
CA VAL A 241 6.15 2.90 19.17
C VAL A 241 6.34 4.28 19.78
N CYS A 242 5.86 4.49 21.01
CA CYS A 242 6.11 5.74 21.75
C CYS A 242 7.61 6.06 21.82
N ALA A 243 8.45 5.07 22.17
CA ALA A 243 9.89 5.27 22.29
C ALA A 243 10.53 5.66 20.94
N ALA A 244 10.10 5.02 19.84
CA ALA A 244 10.54 5.38 18.49
C ALA A 244 10.13 6.81 18.10
N LEU A 245 8.91 7.24 18.44
CA LEU A 245 8.43 8.61 18.21
C LEU A 245 9.27 9.63 18.99
N ALA A 246 9.56 9.34 20.26
CA ALA A 246 10.37 10.20 21.12
C ALA A 246 11.81 10.33 20.57
N ALA A 247 12.43 9.21 20.16
CA ALA A 247 13.76 9.20 19.57
C ALA A 247 13.84 9.99 18.25
N ALA A 248 12.80 9.90 17.42
CA ALA A 248 12.73 10.64 16.16
C ALA A 248 12.33 12.13 16.32
N GLY A 249 11.86 12.52 17.52
CA GLY A 249 11.33 13.86 17.78
C GLY A 249 10.00 14.14 17.05
N VAL A 250 9.24 13.09 16.71
CA VAL A 250 7.98 13.16 15.95
C VAL A 250 6.80 13.33 16.90
N ARG A 251 5.88 14.24 16.59
CA ARG A 251 4.76 14.61 17.47
C ARG A 251 3.42 14.57 16.73
N PRO A 252 2.91 13.38 16.37
CA PRO A 252 1.66 13.26 15.62
C PRO A 252 0.46 13.60 16.53
N HIS A 253 -0.60 14.09 15.92
CA HIS A 253 -1.91 14.26 16.55
C HIS A 253 -2.69 12.95 16.52
N ARG A 254 -2.58 12.19 15.42
CA ARG A 254 -3.25 10.91 15.22
C ARG A 254 -2.25 9.81 14.94
N LEU A 255 -2.39 8.72 15.67
CA LEU A 255 -1.61 7.50 15.50
C LEU A 255 -2.54 6.31 15.25
N ASP A 256 -2.32 5.61 14.15
CA ASP A 256 -3.08 4.42 13.78
C ASP A 256 -2.17 3.18 13.82
N LEU A 257 -2.43 2.29 14.79
CA LEU A 257 -1.74 1.01 14.97
C LEU A 257 -2.68 -0.17 14.71
N SER A 258 -3.83 0.05 14.05
CA SER A 258 -4.79 -1.02 13.76
C SER A 258 -4.16 -2.14 12.93
N HIS A 259 -4.74 -3.33 12.98
CA HIS A 259 -4.25 -4.50 12.24
C HIS A 259 -2.80 -4.93 12.56
N ASN A 260 -2.27 -4.58 13.72
CA ASN A 260 -1.03 -5.17 14.25
C ASN A 260 -1.34 -6.23 15.30
N SER A 261 -0.51 -7.26 15.42
CA SER A 261 -0.64 -8.25 16.50
C SER A 261 -0.06 -7.69 17.81
N LEU A 262 -0.80 -6.80 18.47
CA LEU A 262 -0.33 -6.09 19.66
C LEU A 262 -0.44 -6.97 20.91
N SER A 263 0.55 -6.85 21.79
CA SER A 263 0.55 -7.43 23.13
C SER A 263 0.22 -6.38 24.19
N ALA A 264 -0.54 -6.79 25.21
CA ALA A 264 -0.81 -5.97 26.39
C ALA A 264 0.34 -5.97 27.42
N THR A 265 1.26 -6.95 27.33
CA THR A 265 2.38 -7.06 28.25
C THR A 265 3.46 -6.03 27.94
N ALA A 266 3.84 -5.25 28.94
CA ALA A 266 5.05 -4.44 28.85
C ALA A 266 6.26 -5.38 28.86
N ASN A 267 7.14 -5.27 27.86
CA ASN A 267 8.43 -5.96 27.91
C ASN A 267 9.19 -5.50 29.17
N PRO A 268 9.57 -6.40 30.09
CA PRO A 268 10.36 -6.03 31.26
C PRO A 268 11.72 -5.51 30.77
N GLY A 269 11.97 -4.22 30.95
CA GLY A 269 13.16 -3.51 30.45
C GLY A 269 12.88 -2.44 29.39
N ALA A 270 11.64 -2.30 28.90
CA ALA A 270 11.27 -1.18 28.04
C ALA A 270 11.34 0.14 28.82
N ALA A 271 12.15 1.10 28.35
CA ALA A 271 12.29 2.43 28.96
C ALA A 271 10.91 3.10 29.16
N GLU A 272 10.77 3.89 30.22
CA GLU A 272 9.61 4.76 30.36
C GLU A 272 9.53 5.68 29.14
N CYS A 273 8.35 5.75 28.53
CA CYS A 273 8.13 6.60 27.38
C CYS A 273 7.08 7.65 27.70
N VAL A 274 7.38 8.88 27.33
CA VAL A 274 6.45 10.00 27.38
C VAL A 274 5.86 10.19 25.99
N TRP A 275 4.56 9.95 25.88
CA TRP A 275 3.84 10.17 24.63
C TRP A 275 3.92 11.64 24.20
N PRO A 276 3.96 11.93 22.89
CA PRO A 276 3.87 13.30 22.40
C PRO A 276 2.62 14.01 22.93
N SER A 277 2.79 15.19 23.52
CA SER A 277 1.69 15.94 24.15
C SER A 277 0.58 16.37 23.17
N ALA A 278 0.89 16.41 21.87
CA ALA A 278 -0.06 16.72 20.81
C ALA A 278 -0.96 15.52 20.42
N LEU A 279 -0.63 14.30 20.85
CA LEU A 279 -1.37 13.09 20.49
C LEU A 279 -2.77 13.14 21.10
N ASN A 280 -3.79 13.08 20.25
CA ASN A 280 -5.21 13.18 20.63
C ASN A 280 -6.05 11.99 20.18
N SER A 281 -5.61 11.24 19.17
CA SER A 281 -6.32 10.09 18.62
C SER A 281 -5.39 8.90 18.53
N LEU A 282 -5.82 7.77 19.08
CA LEU A 282 -5.10 6.50 18.99
C LEU A 282 -6.06 5.41 18.52
N ASN A 283 -5.71 4.75 17.42
CA ASN A 283 -6.47 3.60 16.91
C ASN A 283 -5.70 2.30 17.18
N LEU A 284 -6.30 1.42 17.97
CA LEU A 284 -5.81 0.08 18.33
C LEU A 284 -6.83 -1.01 17.93
N SER A 285 -7.69 -0.73 16.96
CA SER A 285 -8.69 -1.70 16.48
C SER A 285 -8.06 -2.85 15.71
N PHE A 286 -8.75 -3.99 15.66
CA PHE A 286 -8.29 -5.19 14.93
C PHE A 286 -6.89 -5.65 15.32
N ALA A 287 -6.48 -5.42 16.57
CA ALA A 287 -5.11 -5.65 17.02
C ALA A 287 -4.92 -6.98 17.77
N GLY A 288 -5.99 -7.76 17.92
CA GLY A 288 -5.96 -9.04 18.65
C GLY A 288 -5.76 -8.88 20.16
N LEU A 289 -5.96 -7.69 20.73
CA LEU A 289 -5.71 -7.39 22.13
C LEU A 289 -6.65 -8.18 23.04
N GLU A 290 -6.09 -8.95 23.97
CA GLU A 290 -6.86 -9.67 25.00
C GLU A 290 -7.12 -8.81 26.26
N GLN A 291 -6.29 -7.77 26.44
CA GLN A 291 -6.37 -6.80 27.53
C GLN A 291 -5.99 -5.42 27.01
N VAL A 292 -6.39 -4.36 27.72
CA VAL A 292 -5.94 -3.00 27.39
C VAL A 292 -4.43 -2.90 27.64
N PRO A 293 -3.63 -2.44 26.66
CA PRO A 293 -2.19 -2.28 26.82
C PRO A 293 -1.82 -1.33 27.96
N LYS A 294 -0.76 -1.65 28.69
CA LYS A 294 -0.19 -0.73 29.67
C LYS A 294 0.59 0.39 28.99
N GLY A 295 0.62 1.55 29.63
CA GLY A 295 1.42 2.69 29.16
C GLY A 295 0.80 3.44 27.99
N LEU A 296 -0.53 3.50 27.90
CA LEU A 296 -1.24 4.42 27.02
C LEU A 296 -1.04 5.89 27.45
N PRO A 297 -1.23 6.87 26.54
CA PRO A 297 -1.17 8.29 26.89
C PRO A 297 -2.20 8.63 27.96
N ALA A 298 -1.88 9.48 28.94
CA ALA A 298 -2.80 9.77 30.06
C ALA A 298 -4.15 10.39 29.64
N LYS A 299 -4.17 11.14 28.53
CA LYS A 299 -5.37 11.77 27.98
C LYS A 299 -5.42 11.62 26.46
N LEU A 300 -6.59 11.30 25.92
CA LEU A 300 -6.91 11.27 24.50
C LEU A 300 -8.29 11.90 24.28
N SER A 301 -8.57 12.37 23.07
CA SER A 301 -9.95 12.68 22.66
C SER A 301 -10.63 11.49 22.02
N VAL A 302 -9.87 10.65 21.30
CA VAL A 302 -10.40 9.45 20.66
C VAL A 302 -9.49 8.26 20.95
N LEU A 303 -10.08 7.17 21.46
CA LEU A 303 -9.44 5.87 21.58
C LEU A 303 -10.33 4.81 20.94
N ASP A 304 -9.82 4.15 19.91
CA ASP A 304 -10.50 3.03 19.28
C ASP A 304 -9.86 1.71 19.73
N LEU A 305 -10.64 0.89 20.43
CA LEU A 305 -10.30 -0.46 20.91
C LEU A 305 -11.25 -1.51 20.32
N SER A 306 -11.98 -1.18 19.26
CA SER A 306 -12.95 -2.06 18.61
C SER A 306 -12.31 -3.30 17.98
N TYR A 307 -13.11 -4.36 17.81
CA TYR A 307 -12.73 -5.60 17.14
C TYR A 307 -11.44 -6.24 17.69
N ASN A 308 -11.31 -6.25 19.01
CA ASN A 308 -10.26 -6.93 19.74
C ASN A 308 -10.80 -8.21 20.41
N ARG A 309 -9.99 -8.84 21.27
CA ARG A 309 -10.33 -10.08 21.99
C ARG A 309 -10.54 -9.83 23.49
N LEU A 310 -11.05 -8.65 23.84
CA LEU A 310 -11.29 -8.29 25.24
C LEU A 310 -12.42 -9.18 25.80
N ASN A 311 -12.12 -9.98 26.83
CA ASN A 311 -13.08 -10.90 27.46
C ASN A 311 -13.81 -10.29 28.66
N ARG A 312 -13.46 -9.06 29.04
CA ARG A 312 -14.18 -8.27 30.06
C ARG A 312 -14.16 -6.80 29.68
N ALA A 313 -15.09 -6.04 30.25
CA ALA A 313 -15.05 -4.59 30.18
C ALA A 313 -13.73 -4.06 30.79
N PRO A 314 -13.05 -3.12 30.11
CA PRO A 314 -11.91 -2.42 30.68
C PRO A 314 -12.29 -1.67 31.95
N ARG A 315 -11.41 -1.67 32.95
CA ARG A 315 -11.63 -0.89 34.17
C ARG A 315 -11.25 0.57 33.94
N PRO A 316 -11.84 1.54 34.68
CA PRO A 316 -11.47 2.94 34.56
C PRO A 316 -9.97 3.21 34.75
N GLU A 317 -9.28 2.44 35.60
CA GLU A 317 -7.85 2.60 35.88
C GLU A 317 -6.95 2.04 34.76
N GLU A 318 -7.50 1.22 33.87
CA GLU A 318 -6.80 0.65 32.71
C GLU A 318 -6.87 1.55 31.49
N LEU A 319 -7.84 2.47 31.47
CA LEU A 319 -8.10 3.38 30.37
C LEU A 319 -7.50 4.76 30.65
N PRO A 320 -7.07 5.48 29.61
CA PRO A 320 -6.76 6.88 29.74
C PRO A 320 -8.02 7.73 29.89
N LYS A 321 -7.88 8.98 30.31
CA LYS A 321 -9.00 9.93 30.24
C LYS A 321 -9.33 10.17 28.76
N VAL A 322 -10.50 9.73 28.33
CA VAL A 322 -10.91 9.77 26.92
C VAL A 322 -12.30 10.36 26.74
N ASP A 323 -12.47 11.18 25.69
CA ASP A 323 -13.77 11.81 25.37
C ASP A 323 -14.65 10.86 24.54
N ASN A 324 -14.08 10.16 23.55
CA ASN A 324 -14.76 9.19 22.71
C ASN A 324 -14.01 7.84 22.70
N LEU A 325 -14.67 6.80 23.20
CA LEU A 325 -14.14 5.45 23.32
C LEU A 325 -14.99 4.46 22.51
N THR A 326 -14.36 3.77 21.55
CA THR A 326 -15.01 2.73 20.75
C THR A 326 -14.56 1.34 21.23
N LEU A 327 -15.52 0.46 21.56
CA LEU A 327 -15.27 -0.90 22.05
C LEU A 327 -16.02 -1.98 21.28
N ASP A 328 -16.75 -1.62 20.22
CA ASP A 328 -17.60 -2.53 19.46
C ASP A 328 -16.85 -3.74 18.92
N GLY A 329 -17.54 -4.87 18.77
CA GLY A 329 -16.94 -6.10 18.23
C GLY A 329 -16.04 -6.89 19.19
N ASN A 330 -15.92 -6.47 20.46
CA ASN A 330 -15.22 -7.26 21.49
C ASN A 330 -16.11 -8.35 22.11
N PRO A 331 -15.56 -9.53 22.46
CA PRO A 331 -16.33 -10.64 23.03
C PRO A 331 -17.16 -10.31 24.26
N PHE A 332 -16.69 -9.43 25.15
CA PHE A 332 -17.42 -9.08 26.37
C PHE A 332 -18.75 -8.35 26.12
N LEU A 333 -18.96 -7.80 24.92
CA LEU A 333 -20.22 -7.16 24.51
C LEU A 333 -21.23 -8.16 23.94
N VAL A 334 -20.81 -9.39 23.64
CA VAL A 334 -21.70 -10.44 23.14
C VAL A 334 -22.44 -11.05 24.33
N PRO A 335 -23.78 -10.98 24.39
CA PRO A 335 -24.54 -11.63 25.45
C PRO A 335 -24.32 -13.16 25.43
N GLU A 336 -24.23 -13.78 26.62
CA GLU A 336 -23.98 -15.22 26.79
C GLU A 336 -24.98 -16.17 26.11
N ALA A 337 -26.08 -15.65 25.55
CA ALA A 337 -27.14 -16.42 24.89
C ALA A 337 -26.75 -17.09 23.56
N SER A 338 -25.49 -16.96 23.11
CA SER A 338 -25.02 -17.46 21.80
C SER A 338 -23.94 -18.55 21.87
N LYS A 339 -23.65 -19.14 23.04
CA LYS A 339 -22.80 -20.34 23.09
C LYS A 339 -23.63 -21.57 22.67
N PRO A 340 -23.26 -22.29 21.59
CA PRO A 340 -23.86 -23.59 21.31
C PRO A 340 -23.58 -24.53 22.48
N GLN A 341 -24.65 -25.13 22.98
CA GLN A 341 -24.65 -26.11 24.06
C GLN A 341 -23.79 -27.31 23.65
N GLU A 342 -22.59 -27.46 24.23
CA GLU A 342 -21.83 -28.71 24.15
C GLU A 342 -22.63 -29.80 24.86
N HIS A 343 -23.34 -30.60 24.08
CA HIS A 343 -23.96 -31.82 24.57
C HIS A 343 -22.86 -32.78 25.02
N SER A 344 -22.69 -32.83 26.35
CA SER A 344 -22.10 -33.97 27.03
C SER A 344 -22.86 -35.24 26.65
N SER A 345 -22.19 -36.17 25.99
CA SER A 345 -22.57 -37.58 26.04
C SER A 345 -21.33 -38.44 26.22
N SER A 346 -21.06 -38.75 27.50
CA SER A 346 -20.39 -39.97 27.92
C SER A 346 -21.31 -41.16 27.62
N SER A 347 -20.88 -42.08 26.76
CA SER A 347 -21.21 -43.51 26.90
C SER A 347 -20.38 -44.38 25.96
N VAL A 348 -19.55 -45.20 26.61
CA VAL A 348 -19.34 -46.65 26.40
C VAL A 348 -19.24 -47.16 24.96
N VAL A 349 -18.02 -47.48 24.57
CA VAL A 349 -17.70 -48.42 23.47
C VAL A 349 -17.98 -49.85 23.93
N PRO A 350 -18.57 -50.70 23.07
CA PRO A 350 -18.04 -52.05 22.94
C PRO A 350 -17.71 -52.41 21.48
N ALA A 351 -16.63 -53.17 21.36
CA ALA A 351 -16.10 -53.72 20.12
C ALA A 351 -17.02 -54.81 19.52
N ARG A 352 -17.03 -54.94 18.18
CA ARG A 352 -16.52 -56.09 17.38
C ARG A 352 -17.06 -56.05 15.94
N ALA A 353 -16.16 -56.22 14.97
CA ALA A 353 -16.35 -56.37 13.50
C ALA A 353 -16.91 -57.79 13.14
N PRO A 354 -17.08 -58.23 11.85
CA PRO A 354 -16.73 -57.62 10.54
C PRO A 354 -17.73 -57.82 9.34
N SER A 355 -17.59 -56.96 8.30
CA SER A 355 -17.70 -57.17 6.82
C SER A 355 -18.95 -57.87 6.18
N PRO A 356 -19.27 -57.74 4.85
CA PRO A 356 -18.37 -57.38 3.73
C PRO A 356 -18.96 -56.55 2.53
N LEU A 357 -18.04 -56.16 1.63
CA LEU A 357 -18.15 -55.97 0.17
C LEU A 357 -19.09 -54.89 -0.42
N SER A 358 -18.51 -53.87 -1.08
CA SER A 358 -18.12 -53.98 -2.51
C SER A 358 -17.46 -52.68 -2.99
N VAL A 359 -16.19 -52.77 -3.40
CA VAL A 359 -15.48 -51.74 -4.15
C VAL A 359 -15.57 -52.11 -5.64
N GLY A 360 -16.20 -51.24 -6.42
CA GLY A 360 -16.10 -51.24 -7.89
C GLY A 360 -14.89 -50.40 -8.30
N MET A 361 -14.01 -51.01 -9.08
CA MET A 361 -12.73 -50.49 -9.55
C MET A 361 -12.84 -49.44 -10.68
N SER A 362 -11.71 -48.76 -10.88
CA SER A 362 -10.98 -48.63 -12.16
C SER A 362 -10.88 -47.16 -12.61
N GLY A 363 -9.70 -46.51 -12.61
CA GLY A 363 -8.44 -46.86 -13.28
C GLY A 363 -8.33 -45.98 -14.53
N THR A 364 -7.28 -45.20 -14.82
CA THR A 364 -5.84 -45.48 -14.76
C THR A 364 -5.03 -44.17 -14.84
N LEU A 365 -3.89 -44.13 -14.13
CA LEU A 365 -2.83 -43.14 -14.24
C LEU A 365 -1.63 -43.82 -14.93
N VAL A 366 -1.10 -43.22 -16.00
CA VAL A 366 0.11 -43.70 -16.69
C VAL A 366 1.33 -42.95 -16.14
N LEU A 367 2.29 -43.73 -15.65
CA LEU A 367 3.66 -43.33 -15.26
C LEU A 367 4.57 -43.30 -16.50
N LEU A 368 5.47 -42.33 -16.56
CA LEU A 368 6.79 -42.48 -17.20
C LEU A 368 7.87 -41.85 -16.34
N LEU A 369 8.77 -42.71 -15.85
CA LEU A 369 10.05 -42.42 -15.20
C LEU A 369 11.16 -42.33 -16.26
N GLY A 370 12.24 -41.60 -15.94
CA GLY A 370 13.48 -41.60 -16.73
C GLY A 370 14.56 -40.65 -16.19
N VAL A 371 15.03 -40.86 -14.96
CA VAL A 371 16.40 -41.28 -14.58
C VAL A 371 17.54 -40.29 -14.94
N ARG A 372 18.10 -39.68 -13.89
CA ARG A 372 19.45 -39.09 -13.84
C ARG A 372 20.49 -40.20 -13.65
N ALA A 373 21.62 -40.09 -14.34
CA ALA A 373 22.88 -40.74 -13.96
C ALA A 373 24.03 -39.71 -14.08
N PHE A 374 24.80 -39.57 -13.01
CA PHE A 374 26.08 -38.87 -12.93
C PHE A 374 27.18 -39.93 -12.80
N VAL A 375 28.17 -39.89 -13.69
CA VAL A 375 29.61 -39.93 -13.40
C VAL A 375 30.28 -39.01 -14.41
#